data_AF-A0A4V2AX23-F1
#
_entry.id   AF-A0A4V2AX23-F1
#
_cell.length_a   1.000
_cell.length_b   1.000
_cell.length_c   1.000
_cell.angle_alpha   90.00
_cell.angle_beta   90.00
_cell.angle_gamma   90.00
#
_symmetry.space_group_name_H-M   'P 1'
#
loop_
_entity.id
_entity.type
_entity.pdbx_description
1 polymer ?
#
loop_
_entity_poly.entity_id
_entity_poly.type
_entity_poly.pdbx_seq_one_letter_code
_entity_poly.pdbx_strand_id
1 'polypeptide(L)'
;MVESPVRRTLKLAALGVYYLAKMFATNTMSFITGLTCFTFTVASCQAQTSTEAVNKPMPVAIGDTVSALGKNIWIIFQGKNNNYWFGSDGQGIFRYDGNAIVHFSTKDGLLNNQIRGIQEDREGNIFISSLGGVNKFDGQKFITLPVVESTDWQLSADDLWFSILGKSNEYGPYRYDGKTLYHLKFPKSFMEDKYYTEHGKHPWSPYEVYTIYKDKKGNIWFGTVGSGVWKYDGHSVKNFTKENGLESNHIWTIYTSGLGELWFGGANPSGVYKFNGHSFERKY
;
A
#
# COMPACT_ATOMS: atom_id res chain seq x y z
N MET A 1 -26.67 31.40 15.73
CA MET A 1 -27.21 30.15 15.16
C MET A 1 -26.03 29.26 14.80
N VAL A 2 -25.97 28.08 15.40
CA VAL A 2 -24.85 27.13 15.36
C VAL A 2 -25.06 26.20 14.17
N GLU A 3 -24.13 26.16 13.21
CA GLU A 3 -24.11 25.14 12.16
C GLU A 3 -23.30 23.91 12.61
N SER A 4 -23.76 22.71 12.20
CA SER A 4 -23.32 21.42 12.74
C SER A 4 -21.96 20.93 12.20
N PRO A 5 -21.24 20.04 12.93
CA PRO A 5 -19.86 19.63 12.63
C PRO A 5 -19.69 18.80 11.34
N VAL A 6 -20.78 18.38 10.69
CA VAL A 6 -20.75 17.47 9.54
C VAL A 6 -20.41 18.18 8.23
N ARG A 7 -20.49 19.53 8.17
CA ARG A 7 -20.21 20.30 6.94
C ARG A 7 -18.77 20.78 6.77
N ARG A 8 -17.87 20.57 7.74
CA ARG A 8 -16.45 20.98 7.63
C ARG A 8 -15.50 19.89 7.10
N THR A 9 -15.93 18.64 7.06
CA THR A 9 -15.11 17.51 6.53
C THR A 9 -15.15 17.41 4.99
N LEU A 10 -15.99 18.18 4.32
CA LEU A 10 -16.16 18.16 2.85
C LEU A 10 -15.22 19.10 2.07
N LYS A 11 -14.39 19.91 2.74
CA LYS A 11 -13.46 20.85 2.06
C LYS A 11 -11.99 20.39 1.97
N LEU A 12 -11.61 19.29 2.61
CA LEU A 12 -10.26 18.71 2.50
C LEU A 12 -10.21 17.39 1.71
N ALA A 13 -11.36 16.74 1.49
CA ALA A 13 -11.49 15.67 0.48
C ALA A 13 -11.49 16.22 -0.97
N ALA A 14 -11.53 17.54 -1.15
CA ALA A 14 -11.62 18.19 -2.46
C ALA A 14 -10.27 18.44 -3.17
N LEU A 15 -9.13 18.20 -2.52
CA LEU A 15 -7.80 18.32 -3.16
C LEU A 15 -7.33 17.03 -3.84
N GLY A 16 -7.92 15.87 -3.51
CA GLY A 16 -7.73 14.61 -4.25
C GLY A 16 -8.60 14.49 -5.50
N VAL A 17 -9.66 15.30 -5.62
CA VAL A 17 -10.60 15.29 -6.76
C VAL A 17 -10.24 16.34 -7.82
N TYR A 18 -9.38 17.31 -7.49
CA TYR A 18 -9.05 18.43 -8.38
C TYR A 18 -8.17 18.05 -9.59
N TYR A 19 -7.58 16.85 -9.61
CA TYR A 19 -6.78 16.36 -10.76
C TYR A 19 -7.59 15.61 -11.82
N LEU A 20 -8.87 15.30 -11.59
CA LEU A 20 -9.70 14.55 -12.54
C LEU A 20 -10.53 15.42 -13.51
N ALA A 21 -10.62 16.74 -13.29
CA ALA A 21 -11.39 17.64 -14.17
C ALA A 21 -10.59 18.22 -15.35
N LYS A 22 -9.27 17.98 -15.45
CA LYS A 22 -8.42 18.49 -16.54
C LYS A 22 -7.94 17.44 -17.55
N MET A 23 -8.30 16.16 -17.39
CA MET A 23 -7.89 15.10 -18.33
C MET A 23 -8.93 14.77 -19.42
N PHE A 24 -10.10 15.40 -19.40
CA PHE A 24 -11.12 15.27 -20.44
C PHE A 24 -11.18 16.50 -21.35
N ALA A 25 -10.06 16.86 -21.97
CA ALA A 25 -10.05 17.76 -23.12
C ALA A 25 -8.70 17.62 -23.85
N THR A 26 -8.68 16.75 -24.86
CA THR A 26 -8.28 17.06 -26.25
C THR A 26 -7.97 15.75 -26.97
N ASN A 27 -8.86 15.37 -27.89
CA ASN A 27 -8.60 14.38 -28.93
C ASN A 27 -9.02 15.05 -30.23
N THR A 28 -8.11 15.28 -31.17
CA THR A 28 -8.41 15.43 -32.61
C THR A 28 -7.14 15.22 -33.45
N MET A 29 -7.19 14.18 -34.30
CA MET A 29 -6.72 14.11 -35.70
C MET A 29 -5.20 14.32 -36.03
N SER A 30 -4.50 13.55 -36.87
CA SER A 30 -4.88 12.91 -38.16
C SER A 30 -3.89 11.80 -38.61
N PHE A 31 -4.35 11.03 -39.60
CA PHE A 31 -3.75 9.96 -40.43
C PHE A 31 -2.33 10.18 -40.99
N ILE A 32 -1.63 9.07 -41.31
CA ILE A 32 -1.04 8.78 -42.66
C ILE A 32 -0.66 7.29 -42.78
N THR A 33 -0.86 6.81 -44.01
CA THR A 33 -0.73 5.47 -44.63
C THR A 33 0.68 4.89 -44.71
N GLY A 34 0.80 3.55 -44.80
CA GLY A 34 2.05 2.88 -45.22
C GLY A 34 1.94 1.36 -45.29
N LEU A 35 1.57 0.85 -46.46
CA LEU A 35 1.47 -0.56 -46.87
C LEU A 35 2.88 -1.10 -47.22
N THR A 36 3.26 -2.32 -46.80
CA THR A 36 3.97 -3.28 -47.68
C THR A 36 3.98 -4.69 -47.10
N CYS A 37 3.59 -5.61 -47.97
CA CYS A 37 3.46 -7.05 -47.80
C CYS A 37 4.79 -7.73 -48.11
N PHE A 38 5.23 -8.68 -47.27
CA PHE A 38 6.20 -9.69 -47.68
C PHE A 38 5.75 -11.05 -47.16
N THR A 39 5.14 -11.82 -48.05
CA THR A 39 4.89 -13.25 -47.87
C THR A 39 6.17 -14.03 -48.16
N PHE A 40 6.68 -14.78 -47.19
CA PHE A 40 7.59 -15.89 -47.44
C PHE A 40 6.93 -17.18 -46.95
N THR A 41 6.46 -17.97 -47.91
CA THR A 41 6.10 -19.37 -47.74
C THR A 41 7.36 -20.21 -47.90
N VAL A 42 7.73 -20.98 -46.88
CA VAL A 42 8.50 -22.22 -47.03
C VAL A 42 7.79 -23.32 -46.26
N ALA A 43 7.50 -24.40 -46.97
CA ALA A 43 6.78 -25.56 -46.50
C ALA A 43 7.71 -26.59 -45.84
N SER A 44 7.07 -27.38 -44.97
CA SER A 44 7.42 -28.74 -44.54
C SER A 44 8.67 -28.95 -43.68
N CYS A 45 8.46 -29.42 -42.44
CA CYS A 45 8.66 -30.85 -42.18
C CYS A 45 7.80 -31.28 -40.98
N GLN A 46 7.08 -32.38 -41.14
CA GLN A 46 6.33 -33.03 -40.06
C GLN A 46 7.31 -33.68 -39.08
N ALA A 47 7.11 -33.41 -37.80
CA ALA A 47 7.41 -34.36 -36.74
C ALA A 47 6.35 -34.17 -35.66
N GLN A 48 5.23 -34.88 -35.80
CA GLN A 48 4.30 -35.12 -34.71
C GLN A 48 4.98 -36.05 -33.71
N THR A 49 5.42 -35.50 -32.59
CA THR A 49 5.45 -36.26 -31.33
C THR A 49 4.22 -35.82 -30.55
N SER A 50 3.16 -36.62 -30.60
CA SER A 50 2.04 -36.51 -29.68
C SER A 50 2.52 -36.90 -28.29
N THR A 51 3.13 -35.97 -27.58
CA THR A 51 3.12 -36.01 -26.12
C THR A 51 1.69 -35.77 -25.70
N GLU A 52 1.03 -36.80 -25.18
CA GLU A 52 -0.22 -36.65 -24.43
C GLU A 52 -0.01 -35.52 -23.42
N ALA A 53 -0.66 -34.39 -23.67
CA ALA A 53 -0.80 -33.36 -22.67
C ALA A 53 -1.62 -34.01 -21.56
N VAL A 54 -0.95 -34.40 -20.48
CA VAL A 54 -1.61 -34.65 -19.20
C VAL A 54 -2.47 -33.41 -18.95
N ASN A 55 -3.79 -33.59 -19.04
CA ASN A 55 -4.78 -32.56 -18.74
C ASN A 55 -4.63 -32.22 -17.26
N LYS A 56 -3.62 -31.40 -16.94
CA LYS A 56 -3.57 -30.66 -15.70
C LYS A 56 -4.81 -29.78 -15.75
N PRO A 57 -5.78 -29.92 -14.83
CA PRO A 57 -6.95 -29.06 -14.87
C PRO A 57 -6.47 -27.62 -14.94
N MET A 58 -6.91 -26.90 -15.97
CA MET A 58 -6.65 -25.46 -16.05
C MET A 58 -7.12 -24.88 -14.71
N PRO A 59 -6.28 -24.09 -14.02
CA PRO A 59 -6.69 -23.45 -12.79
C PRO A 59 -8.02 -22.75 -13.05
N VAL A 60 -9.06 -23.13 -12.31
CA VAL A 60 -10.33 -22.41 -12.36
C VAL A 60 -10.01 -20.98 -11.99
N ALA A 61 -10.32 -20.03 -12.88
CA ALA A 61 -10.15 -18.62 -12.58
C ALA A 61 -10.96 -18.31 -11.31
N ILE A 62 -10.27 -17.92 -10.24
CA ILE A 62 -10.93 -17.59 -8.97
C ILE A 62 -11.55 -16.20 -9.03
N GLY A 63 -12.53 -15.95 -8.16
CA GLY A 63 -13.27 -14.69 -8.10
C GLY A 63 -14.47 -14.62 -9.05
N ASP A 64 -15.37 -13.68 -8.75
CA ASP A 64 -16.59 -13.47 -9.54
C ASP A 64 -16.44 -12.24 -10.43
N THR A 65 -16.88 -12.33 -11.69
CA THR A 65 -17.04 -11.12 -12.51
C THR A 65 -18.28 -10.36 -12.07
N VAL A 66 -18.12 -9.07 -11.77
CA VAL A 66 -19.18 -8.18 -11.29
C VAL A 66 -19.31 -6.95 -12.19
N SER A 67 -20.48 -6.31 -12.20
CA SER A 67 -20.75 -5.13 -13.04
C SER A 67 -20.32 -3.80 -12.41
N ALA A 68 -20.01 -3.77 -11.12
CA ALA A 68 -19.63 -2.57 -10.39
C ALA A 68 -18.74 -2.87 -9.18
N LEU A 69 -18.02 -1.85 -8.71
CA LEU A 69 -17.30 -1.91 -7.45
C LEU A 69 -18.27 -1.99 -6.26
N GLY A 70 -17.77 -2.54 -5.16
CA GLY A 70 -18.44 -2.52 -3.86
C GLY A 70 -18.54 -1.12 -3.23
N LYS A 71 -19.11 -1.09 -2.03
CA LYS A 71 -19.14 0.08 -1.15
C LYS A 71 -17.87 0.11 -0.28
N ASN A 72 -17.63 1.24 0.38
CA ASN A 72 -16.51 1.42 1.33
C ASN A 72 -15.15 1.03 0.73
N ILE A 73 -14.85 1.50 -0.48
CA ILE A 73 -13.52 1.38 -1.07
C ILE A 73 -12.57 2.34 -0.35
N TRP A 74 -11.52 1.78 0.27
CA TRP A 74 -10.53 2.52 1.05
C TRP A 74 -9.19 2.62 0.33
N ILE A 75 -8.86 1.60 -0.46
CA ILE A 75 -7.58 1.47 -1.15
C ILE A 75 -7.83 1.51 -2.65
N ILE A 76 -7.03 2.29 -3.36
CA ILE A 76 -6.96 2.29 -4.82
C ILE A 76 -5.48 2.13 -5.17
N PHE A 77 -5.17 1.13 -5.99
CA PHE A 77 -3.81 0.85 -6.45
C PHE A 77 -3.83 0.62 -7.96
N GLN A 78 -3.02 1.40 -8.70
CA GLN A 78 -2.78 1.14 -10.11
C GLN A 78 -1.55 0.25 -10.23
N GLY A 79 -1.76 -1.00 -10.64
CA GLY A 79 -0.69 -1.92 -10.99
C GLY A 79 -0.24 -1.75 -12.44
N LYS A 80 0.67 -2.62 -12.87
CA LYS A 80 1.15 -2.68 -14.26
C LYS A 80 0.02 -3.04 -15.23
N ASN A 81 0.25 -2.73 -16.50
CA ASN A 81 -0.64 -3.07 -17.62
C ASN A 81 -2.07 -2.52 -17.46
N ASN A 82 -2.21 -1.35 -16.83
CA ASN A 82 -3.50 -0.70 -16.54
C ASN A 82 -4.46 -1.55 -15.70
N ASN A 83 -3.93 -2.46 -14.87
CA ASN A 83 -4.75 -3.12 -13.86
C ASN A 83 -4.97 -2.19 -12.68
N TYR A 84 -6.23 -1.97 -12.31
CA TYR A 84 -6.60 -1.23 -11.12
C TYR A 84 -7.11 -2.19 -10.06
N TRP A 85 -6.61 -2.03 -8.86
CA TRP A 85 -7.01 -2.81 -7.69
C TRP A 85 -7.68 -1.89 -6.68
N PHE A 86 -8.79 -2.36 -6.12
CA PHE A 86 -9.59 -1.63 -5.15
C PHE A 86 -9.75 -2.48 -3.91
N GLY A 87 -9.30 -1.98 -2.77
CA GLY A 87 -9.49 -2.64 -1.47
C GLY A 87 -10.66 -2.01 -0.74
N SER A 88 -11.56 -2.84 -0.22
CA SER A 88 -12.70 -2.39 0.57
C SER A 88 -12.51 -2.65 2.07
N ASP A 89 -13.26 -1.93 2.90
CA ASP A 89 -13.43 -2.29 4.31
C ASP A 89 -14.66 -3.19 4.47
N GLY A 90 -14.47 -4.50 4.22
CA GLY A 90 -15.44 -5.54 4.56
C GLY A 90 -15.92 -6.40 3.39
N GLN A 91 -15.62 -6.05 2.13
CA GLN A 91 -16.01 -6.85 0.96
C GLN A 91 -14.83 -7.57 0.28
N GLY A 92 -13.58 -7.31 0.65
CA GLY A 92 -12.40 -7.85 -0.02
C GLY A 92 -11.85 -6.90 -1.08
N ILE A 93 -11.34 -7.45 -2.18
CA ILE A 93 -10.69 -6.68 -3.25
C ILE A 93 -11.43 -6.81 -4.58
N PHE A 94 -11.27 -5.80 -5.43
CA PHE A 94 -11.73 -5.81 -6.81
C PHE A 94 -10.56 -5.52 -7.74
N ARG A 95 -10.48 -6.23 -8.87
CA ARG A 95 -9.53 -5.94 -9.96
C ARG A 95 -10.29 -5.49 -11.20
N TYR A 96 -9.87 -4.39 -11.81
CA TYR A 96 -10.35 -3.93 -13.10
C TYR A 96 -9.19 -3.93 -14.10
N ASP A 97 -9.33 -4.66 -15.21
CA ASP A 97 -8.30 -4.79 -16.25
C ASP A 97 -8.55 -3.89 -17.48
N GLY A 98 -9.51 -2.97 -17.39
CA GLY A 98 -9.99 -2.17 -18.52
C GLY A 98 -11.25 -2.73 -19.19
N ASN A 99 -11.55 -4.01 -19.00
CA ASN A 99 -12.72 -4.68 -19.61
C ASN A 99 -13.71 -5.18 -18.56
N ALA A 100 -13.22 -5.89 -17.53
CA ALA A 100 -14.05 -6.55 -16.54
C ALA A 100 -13.60 -6.22 -15.12
N ILE A 101 -14.56 -6.23 -14.19
CA ILE A 101 -14.29 -6.14 -12.76
C ILE A 101 -14.40 -7.55 -12.17
N VAL A 102 -13.35 -8.04 -11.54
CA VAL A 102 -13.33 -9.31 -10.82
C VAL A 102 -13.27 -9.03 -9.33
N HIS A 103 -14.19 -9.60 -8.57
CA HIS A 103 -14.30 -9.50 -7.12
C HIS A 103 -13.68 -10.74 -6.46
N PHE A 104 -12.86 -10.51 -5.45
CA PHE A 104 -12.26 -11.55 -4.62
C PHE A 104 -12.53 -11.29 -3.14
N SER A 105 -12.86 -12.34 -2.41
CA SER A 105 -13.12 -12.30 -0.98
C SER A 105 -12.53 -13.51 -0.26
N THR A 106 -12.83 -13.66 1.03
CA THR A 106 -12.40 -14.81 1.84
C THR A 106 -12.82 -16.18 1.26
N LYS A 107 -13.91 -16.23 0.47
CA LYS A 107 -14.32 -17.47 -0.24
C LYS A 107 -13.30 -17.92 -1.30
N ASP A 108 -12.51 -16.98 -1.82
CA ASP A 108 -11.53 -17.20 -2.88
C ASP A 108 -10.12 -17.42 -2.34
N GLY A 109 -9.95 -17.41 -1.00
CA GLY A 109 -8.68 -17.62 -0.31
C GLY A 109 -8.03 -16.36 0.27
N LEU A 110 -8.67 -15.19 0.14
CA LEU A 110 -8.21 -13.98 0.83
C LEU A 110 -8.31 -14.16 2.35
N LEU A 111 -7.32 -13.68 3.11
CA LEU A 111 -7.27 -13.90 4.56
C LEU A 111 -8.34 -13.11 5.32
N ASN A 112 -8.67 -11.91 4.85
CA ASN A 112 -9.67 -11.04 5.46
C ASN A 112 -10.22 -10.04 4.42
N ASN A 113 -11.51 -9.68 4.54
CA ASN A 113 -12.18 -8.77 3.63
C ASN A 113 -11.99 -7.27 3.96
N GLN A 114 -11.31 -6.94 5.06
CA GLN A 114 -10.96 -5.58 5.49
C GLN A 114 -9.55 -5.24 5.05
N ILE A 115 -9.45 -4.56 3.92
CA ILE A 115 -8.19 -4.30 3.23
C ILE A 115 -7.56 -3.02 3.76
N ARG A 116 -6.25 -3.04 3.95
CA ARG A 116 -5.44 -1.94 4.50
C ARG A 116 -4.34 -1.49 3.56
N GLY A 117 -3.96 -2.33 2.59
CA GLY A 117 -2.98 -1.97 1.57
C GLY A 117 -2.97 -2.96 0.42
N ILE A 118 -2.61 -2.46 -0.75
CA ILE A 118 -2.35 -3.25 -1.95
C ILE A 118 -1.08 -2.71 -2.58
N GLN A 119 -0.14 -3.59 -2.92
CA GLN A 119 1.06 -3.24 -3.66
C GLN A 119 1.51 -4.37 -4.59
N GLU A 120 2.36 -4.04 -5.55
CA GLU A 120 2.86 -4.98 -6.57
C GLU A 120 4.39 -5.07 -6.48
N ASP A 121 4.94 -6.27 -6.58
CA ASP A 121 6.38 -6.46 -6.69
C ASP A 121 6.90 -6.29 -8.13
N ARG A 122 8.20 -6.52 -8.34
CA ARG A 122 8.80 -6.41 -9.67
C ARG A 122 8.33 -7.51 -10.64
N GLU A 123 8.04 -8.69 -10.13
CA GLU A 123 7.55 -9.84 -10.89
C GLU A 123 6.08 -9.70 -11.30
N GLY A 124 5.35 -8.77 -10.69
CA GLY A 124 3.94 -8.53 -10.94
C GLY A 124 2.99 -9.28 -10.01
N ASN A 125 3.52 -9.86 -8.93
CA ASN A 125 2.69 -10.44 -7.89
C ASN A 125 2.04 -9.31 -7.07
N ILE A 126 0.79 -9.52 -6.67
CA ILE A 126 0.03 -8.55 -5.88
C ILE A 126 0.06 -8.97 -4.42
N PHE A 127 0.37 -8.03 -3.53
CA PHE A 127 0.36 -8.24 -2.10
C PHE A 127 -0.75 -7.42 -1.47
N ILE A 128 -1.51 -8.06 -0.59
CA ILE A 128 -2.68 -7.48 0.05
C ILE A 128 -2.49 -7.55 1.55
N SER A 129 -2.35 -6.40 2.21
CA SER A 129 -2.40 -6.32 3.66
C SER A 129 -3.84 -6.12 4.13
N SER A 130 -4.22 -6.90 5.13
CA SER A 130 -5.55 -6.91 5.75
C SER A 130 -5.41 -7.08 7.26
N LEU A 131 -6.49 -6.94 8.03
CA LEU A 131 -6.44 -7.17 9.49
C LEU A 131 -5.89 -8.56 9.88
N GLY A 132 -6.01 -9.55 9.00
CA GLY A 132 -5.52 -10.90 9.26
C GLY A 132 -4.02 -11.09 9.04
N GLY A 133 -3.37 -10.23 8.24
CA GLY A 133 -2.02 -10.46 7.73
C GLY A 133 -1.87 -10.06 6.25
N VAL A 134 -0.85 -10.63 5.60
CA VAL A 134 -0.54 -10.36 4.18
C VAL A 134 -0.79 -11.60 3.31
N ASN A 135 -1.56 -11.43 2.24
CA ASN A 135 -1.63 -12.39 1.15
C ASN A 135 -0.74 -11.96 -0.02
N LYS A 136 -0.08 -12.92 -0.66
CA LYS A 136 0.47 -12.81 -2.02
C LYS A 136 -0.53 -13.43 -3.00
N PHE A 137 -0.80 -12.76 -4.11
CA PHE A 137 -1.58 -13.25 -5.25
C PHE A 137 -0.66 -13.38 -6.46
N ASP A 138 -0.51 -14.61 -6.96
CA ASP A 138 0.38 -14.96 -8.07
C ASP A 138 -0.32 -14.95 -9.44
N GLY A 139 -1.54 -14.42 -9.50
CA GLY A 139 -2.40 -14.46 -10.69
C GLY A 139 -3.35 -15.64 -10.74
N GLN A 140 -3.17 -16.66 -9.89
CA GLN A 140 -4.01 -17.86 -9.84
C GLN A 140 -4.63 -18.08 -8.47
N LYS A 141 -3.89 -17.82 -7.38
CA LYS A 141 -4.35 -18.08 -6.01
C LYS A 141 -3.78 -17.10 -5.00
N PHE A 142 -4.47 -16.98 -3.86
CA PHE A 142 -3.96 -16.28 -2.69
C PHE A 142 -3.13 -17.23 -1.82
N ILE A 143 -1.96 -16.76 -1.42
CA ILE A 143 -1.01 -17.45 -0.54
C ILE A 143 -0.83 -16.57 0.70
N THR A 144 -1.18 -17.08 1.87
CA THR A 144 -0.92 -16.38 3.14
C THR A 144 0.56 -16.45 3.47
N LEU A 145 1.18 -15.31 3.73
CA LEU A 145 2.59 -15.26 4.12
C LEU A 145 2.74 -15.53 5.62
N PRO A 146 3.54 -16.53 6.03
CA PRO A 146 3.84 -16.74 7.44
C PRO A 146 4.69 -15.60 7.99
N VAL A 147 4.40 -15.20 9.22
CA VAL A 147 5.11 -14.11 9.91
C VAL A 147 6.26 -14.68 10.75
N VAL A 148 7.43 -14.04 10.66
CA VAL A 148 8.58 -14.29 11.54
C VAL A 148 8.86 -13.02 12.35
N GLU A 149 8.78 -13.13 13.68
CA GLU A 149 9.16 -12.03 14.57
C GLU A 149 10.67 -11.75 14.48
N SER A 150 11.07 -10.49 14.39
CA SER A 150 12.49 -10.13 14.31
C SER A 150 12.80 -8.75 14.92
N THR A 151 14.01 -8.61 15.44
CA THR A 151 14.65 -7.33 15.80
C THR A 151 15.78 -6.95 14.84
N ASP A 152 16.05 -7.80 13.85
CA ASP A 152 17.14 -7.63 12.90
C ASP A 152 16.65 -6.84 11.70
N TRP A 153 16.90 -5.54 11.73
CA TRP A 153 16.54 -4.62 10.67
C TRP A 153 17.48 -4.78 9.48
N GLN A 154 16.89 -5.02 8.31
CA GLN A 154 17.62 -5.14 7.05
C GLN A 154 16.94 -4.29 5.98
N LEU A 155 17.70 -3.87 4.97
CA LEU A 155 17.24 -3.08 3.84
C LEU A 155 17.89 -3.57 2.55
N SER A 156 17.04 -3.86 1.58
CA SER A 156 17.33 -4.19 0.20
C SER A 156 16.43 -3.35 -0.71
N ALA A 157 16.81 -3.25 -1.98
CA ALA A 157 16.09 -2.39 -2.92
C ALA A 157 14.66 -2.87 -3.21
N ASP A 158 14.40 -4.17 -3.03
CA ASP A 158 13.24 -4.87 -3.57
C ASP A 158 12.23 -5.25 -2.47
N ASP A 159 12.53 -4.88 -1.23
CA ASP A 159 11.67 -5.24 -0.12
C ASP A 159 10.36 -4.49 -0.18
N LEU A 160 9.34 -5.22 0.21
CA LEU A 160 8.03 -4.67 0.43
C LEU A 160 7.83 -4.42 1.92
N TRP A 161 7.30 -3.25 2.24
CA TRP A 161 7.00 -2.86 3.61
C TRP A 161 5.50 -2.74 3.77
N PHE A 162 4.96 -3.23 4.88
CA PHE A 162 3.53 -3.23 5.15
C PHE A 162 3.24 -2.68 6.53
N SER A 163 2.13 -1.95 6.60
CA SER A 163 1.42 -1.74 7.85
C SER A 163 0.22 -2.68 7.89
N ILE A 164 0.03 -3.32 9.04
CA ILE A 164 -1.20 -4.04 9.38
C ILE A 164 -1.83 -3.34 10.57
N LEU A 165 -2.64 -2.32 10.27
CA LEU A 165 -3.40 -1.56 11.26
C LEU A 165 -4.48 -2.42 11.91
N GLY A 166 -4.67 -2.30 13.23
CA GLY A 166 -5.76 -2.91 13.98
C GLY A 166 -5.50 -4.34 14.45
N LYS A 167 -4.28 -4.87 14.30
CA LYS A 167 -3.90 -6.19 14.82
C LYS A 167 -3.35 -6.07 16.23
N SER A 168 -4.11 -6.54 17.22
CA SER A 168 -3.73 -6.48 18.63
C SER A 168 -2.42 -7.22 18.90
N ASN A 169 -1.55 -6.61 19.72
CA ASN A 169 -0.26 -7.16 20.17
C ASN A 169 0.81 -7.36 19.08
N GLU A 170 0.56 -6.93 17.85
CA GLU A 170 1.55 -6.91 16.77
C GLU A 170 1.74 -5.47 16.28
N TYR A 171 2.68 -4.76 16.90
CA TYR A 171 2.91 -3.34 16.64
C TYR A 171 4.28 -3.12 16.03
N GLY A 172 4.28 -2.60 14.81
CA GLY A 172 5.48 -2.32 14.05
C GLY A 172 5.24 -2.52 12.55
N PRO A 173 6.25 -2.25 11.72
CA PRO A 173 6.17 -2.52 10.30
C PRO A 173 6.45 -4.00 10.03
N TYR A 174 5.88 -4.48 8.93
CA TYR A 174 6.26 -5.75 8.35
C TYR A 174 7.16 -5.51 7.15
N ARG A 175 8.13 -6.39 6.95
CA ARG A 175 9.11 -6.36 5.86
C ARG A 175 9.10 -7.71 5.16
N TYR A 176 8.92 -7.71 3.85
CA TYR A 176 9.05 -8.90 3.03
C TYR A 176 10.29 -8.79 2.15
N ASP A 177 11.19 -9.77 2.27
CA ASP A 177 12.48 -9.80 1.57
C ASP A 177 12.44 -10.56 0.22
N GLY A 178 11.25 -10.93 -0.25
CA GLY A 178 11.05 -11.82 -1.39
C GLY A 178 10.84 -13.28 -1.01
N LYS A 179 11.05 -13.65 0.26
CA LYS A 179 10.87 -15.02 0.76
C LYS A 179 10.08 -15.07 2.07
N THR A 180 10.46 -14.24 3.04
CA THR A 180 9.95 -14.26 4.41
C THR A 180 9.32 -12.93 4.75
N LEU A 181 8.15 -12.97 5.39
CA LEU A 181 7.51 -11.79 5.95
C LEU A 181 7.93 -11.66 7.42
N TYR A 182 8.73 -10.64 7.72
CA TYR A 182 9.18 -10.32 9.06
C TYR A 182 8.25 -9.30 9.70
N HIS A 183 7.84 -9.52 10.94
CA HIS A 183 7.26 -8.47 11.79
C HIS A 183 8.38 -7.89 12.65
N LEU A 184 8.65 -6.59 12.45
CA LEU A 184 9.79 -5.92 13.05
C LEU A 184 9.37 -5.12 14.27
N LYS A 185 10.12 -5.28 15.36
CA LYS A 185 9.93 -4.49 16.57
C LYS A 185 10.77 -3.23 16.49
N PHE A 186 10.13 -2.08 16.69
CA PHE A 186 10.87 -0.85 16.93
C PHE A 186 11.74 -1.01 18.19
N PRO A 187 12.94 -0.41 18.23
CA PRO A 187 13.72 -0.32 19.45
C PRO A 187 12.86 0.21 20.60
N LYS A 188 12.92 -0.44 21.77
CA LYS A 188 12.12 -0.03 22.92
C LYS A 188 12.39 1.44 23.23
N SER A 189 11.35 2.24 23.21
CA SER A 189 11.39 3.66 23.57
C SER A 189 10.68 3.87 24.92
N PHE A 190 11.19 4.81 25.72
CA PHE A 190 10.51 5.28 26.95
C PHE A 190 9.12 5.88 26.66
N MET A 191 8.83 6.12 25.38
CA MET A 191 7.57 6.66 24.88
C MET A 191 6.37 5.76 25.13
N GLU A 192 6.55 4.43 25.22
CA GLU A 192 5.42 3.53 25.49
C GLU A 192 4.82 3.77 26.88
N ASP A 193 5.67 3.76 27.91
CA ASP A 193 5.25 3.98 29.29
C ASP A 193 4.64 5.38 29.47
N LYS A 194 5.25 6.40 28.85
CA LYS A 194 4.73 7.77 28.83
C LYS A 194 3.36 7.83 28.15
N TYR A 195 3.20 7.22 26.98
CA TYR A 195 1.95 7.22 26.24
C TYR A 195 0.80 6.62 27.04
N TYR A 196 1.01 5.45 27.66
CA TYR A 196 0.00 4.81 28.49
C TYR A 196 -0.27 5.55 29.80
N THR A 197 0.71 6.30 30.33
CA THR A 197 0.49 7.19 31.48
C THR A 197 -0.41 8.37 31.11
N GLU A 198 -0.23 8.95 29.92
CA GLU A 198 -1.00 10.12 29.45
C GLU A 198 -2.41 9.75 28.95
N HIS A 199 -2.59 8.57 28.35
CA HIS A 199 -3.83 8.20 27.62
C HIS A 199 -4.57 7.00 28.23
N GLY A 200 -3.99 6.35 29.25
CA GLY A 200 -4.46 5.06 29.74
C GLY A 200 -4.12 3.91 28.78
N LYS A 201 -4.32 2.67 29.23
CA LYS A 201 -4.20 1.50 28.35
C LYS A 201 -5.38 1.47 27.39
N HIS A 202 -5.10 1.59 26.09
CA HIS A 202 -6.07 1.41 25.01
C HIS A 202 -5.63 0.23 24.12
N PRO A 203 -6.55 -0.45 23.40
CA PRO A 203 -6.19 -1.51 22.43
C PRO A 203 -5.19 -1.14 21.32
N TRP A 204 -4.87 0.15 21.11
CA TRP A 204 -3.88 0.58 20.10
C TRP A 204 -2.57 0.98 20.76
N SER A 205 -1.47 0.49 20.21
CA SER A 205 -0.12 0.81 20.68
C SER A 205 0.39 2.11 20.06
N PRO A 206 1.20 2.91 20.79
CA PRO A 206 1.87 4.07 20.20
C PRO A 206 2.81 3.71 19.03
N TYR A 207 3.20 2.44 18.90
CA TYR A 207 4.08 1.95 17.83
C TYR A 207 3.34 1.46 16.58
N GLU A 208 2.01 1.43 16.61
CA GLU A 208 1.24 1.05 15.43
C GLU A 208 1.50 2.04 14.29
N VAL A 209 1.79 1.50 13.10
CA VAL A 209 2.29 2.25 11.95
C VAL A 209 1.12 2.66 11.05
N TYR A 210 0.83 3.95 10.90
CA TYR A 210 -0.21 4.40 9.97
C TYR A 210 0.24 4.46 8.53
N THR A 211 1.49 4.84 8.32
CA THR A 211 2.00 5.16 7.00
C THR A 211 3.45 4.74 6.88
N ILE A 212 3.79 4.22 5.71
CA ILE A 212 5.15 3.83 5.37
C ILE A 212 5.50 4.51 4.06
N TYR A 213 6.69 5.09 4.00
CA TYR A 213 7.17 5.78 2.81
C TYR A 213 8.64 5.52 2.57
N LYS A 214 9.00 5.13 1.35
CA LYS A 214 10.40 5.00 0.91
C LYS A 214 10.82 6.27 0.18
N ASP A 215 11.83 6.97 0.69
CA ASP A 215 12.34 8.19 0.05
C ASP A 215 13.29 7.90 -1.12
N LYS A 216 13.67 8.95 -1.85
CA LYS A 216 14.57 8.85 -3.02
C LYS A 216 15.98 8.34 -2.68
N LYS A 217 16.40 8.41 -1.41
CA LYS A 217 17.68 7.87 -0.93
C LYS A 217 17.55 6.42 -0.47
N GLY A 218 16.35 5.85 -0.51
CA GLY A 218 16.05 4.49 -0.08
C GLY A 218 15.73 4.36 1.41
N ASN A 219 15.70 5.47 2.18
CA ASN A 219 15.32 5.38 3.59
C ASN A 219 13.84 5.06 3.71
N ILE A 220 13.49 4.26 4.71
CA ILE A 220 12.11 3.92 5.04
C ILE A 220 11.65 4.78 6.21
N TRP A 221 10.54 5.47 6.02
CA TRP A 221 9.92 6.34 6.99
C TRP A 221 8.60 5.74 7.46
N PHE A 222 8.35 5.80 8.76
CA PHE A 222 7.14 5.29 9.39
C PHE A 222 6.49 6.41 10.20
N GLY A 223 5.23 6.70 9.92
CA GLY A 223 4.40 7.54 10.79
C GLY A 223 3.57 6.64 11.70
N THR A 224 3.52 6.94 13.00
CA THR A 224 2.87 6.06 13.99
C THR A 224 1.70 6.73 14.72
N VAL A 225 0.93 5.93 15.46
CA VAL A 225 -0.20 6.39 16.28
C VAL A 225 0.23 7.37 17.37
N GLY A 226 1.34 7.09 18.07
CA GLY A 226 1.70 7.85 19.28
C GLY A 226 3.19 7.94 19.58
N SER A 227 4.06 7.32 18.77
CA SER A 227 5.51 7.35 18.95
C SER A 227 6.24 8.27 17.96
N GLY A 228 5.51 9.08 17.18
CA GLY A 228 6.08 10.07 16.28
C GLY A 228 6.46 9.51 14.91
N VAL A 229 7.61 9.94 14.40
CA VAL A 229 8.15 9.46 13.12
C VAL A 229 9.35 8.56 13.40
N TRP A 230 9.41 7.41 12.74
CA TRP A 230 10.60 6.58 12.69
C TRP A 230 11.22 6.62 11.31
N LYS A 231 12.55 6.58 11.26
CA LYS A 231 13.33 6.47 10.02
C LYS A 231 14.28 5.31 10.15
N TYR A 232 14.35 4.48 9.12
CA TYR A 232 15.38 3.47 8.94
C TYR A 232 16.16 3.77 7.67
N ASP A 233 17.48 3.94 7.81
CA ASP A 233 18.38 4.29 6.70
C ASP A 233 19.21 3.12 6.15
N GLY A 234 18.89 1.88 6.58
CA GLY A 234 19.68 0.69 6.28
C GLY A 234 20.74 0.37 7.33
N HIS A 235 21.08 1.32 8.20
CA HIS A 235 22.07 1.15 9.27
C HIS A 235 21.47 1.32 10.66
N SER A 236 20.58 2.30 10.82
CA SER A 236 20.03 2.69 12.11
C SER A 236 18.54 3.01 12.04
N VAL A 237 17.82 2.63 13.09
CA VAL A 237 16.40 2.93 13.28
C VAL A 237 16.31 4.10 14.26
N LYS A 238 15.97 5.29 13.76
CA LYS A 238 15.94 6.53 14.53
C LYS A 238 14.50 7.00 14.74
N ASN A 239 14.18 7.40 15.97
CA ASN A 239 12.91 8.01 16.32
C ASN A 239 13.01 9.54 16.32
N PHE A 240 11.92 10.20 15.93
CA PHE A 240 11.72 11.63 15.98
C PHE A 240 10.40 11.94 16.68
N THR A 241 10.44 12.87 17.63
CA THR A 241 9.30 13.23 18.49
C THR A 241 9.14 14.75 18.60
N LYS A 242 8.35 15.21 19.57
CA LYS A 242 8.27 16.61 20.02
C LYS A 242 9.62 17.28 20.23
N GLU A 243 10.61 16.54 20.71
CA GLU A 243 11.98 17.06 20.92
C GLU A 243 12.68 17.41 19.60
N ASN A 244 12.19 16.88 18.48
CA ASN A 244 12.72 17.14 17.15
C ASN A 244 11.81 18.07 16.33
N GLY A 245 10.86 18.76 16.96
CA GLY A 245 9.98 19.75 16.32
C GLY A 245 8.65 19.20 15.82
N LEU A 246 8.34 17.93 16.09
CA LEU A 246 7.01 17.37 15.83
C LEU A 246 6.04 17.72 16.96
N GLU A 247 5.21 18.75 16.81
CA GLU A 247 4.23 19.10 17.86
C GLU A 247 3.22 17.97 18.15
N SER A 248 3.05 17.04 17.20
CA SER A 248 2.26 15.82 17.33
C SER A 248 3.11 14.56 17.15
N ASN A 249 2.88 13.56 17.99
CA ASN A 249 3.44 12.21 17.83
C ASN A 249 2.51 11.26 17.05
N HIS A 250 1.39 11.76 16.54
CA HIS A 250 0.38 11.02 15.80
C HIS A 250 0.46 11.41 14.33
N ILE A 251 1.14 10.59 13.54
CA ILE A 251 1.52 10.92 12.16
C ILE A 251 0.77 10.00 11.19
N TRP A 252 -0.15 10.57 10.43
CA TRP A 252 -1.06 9.86 9.53
C TRP A 252 -0.52 9.65 8.14
N THR A 253 0.26 10.61 7.64
CA THR A 253 0.68 10.59 6.24
C THR A 253 2.09 11.15 6.07
N ILE A 254 2.81 10.58 5.11
CA ILE A 254 4.11 11.03 4.65
C ILE A 254 4.00 11.20 3.15
N TYR A 255 4.46 12.35 2.66
CA TYR A 255 4.40 12.72 1.25
C TYR A 255 5.74 13.33 0.82
N THR A 256 6.15 13.09 -0.43
CA THR A 256 7.26 13.82 -1.03
C THR A 256 6.78 14.80 -2.10
N SER A 257 7.28 16.03 -2.07
CA SER A 257 7.08 16.97 -3.19
C SER A 257 7.86 16.51 -4.43
N GLY A 258 7.51 17.04 -5.61
CA GLY A 258 8.28 16.81 -6.83
C GLY A 258 9.76 17.17 -6.70
N LEU A 259 10.07 18.17 -5.85
CA LEU A 259 11.41 18.61 -5.52
C LEU A 259 12.15 17.69 -4.53
N GLY A 260 11.50 16.63 -4.02
CA GLY A 260 12.08 15.66 -3.10
C GLY A 260 12.01 16.06 -1.62
N GLU A 261 11.24 17.08 -1.27
CA GLU A 261 11.04 17.49 0.12
C GLU A 261 10.08 16.53 0.81
N LEU A 262 10.33 16.18 2.07
CA LEU A 262 9.46 15.30 2.84
C LEU A 262 8.52 16.11 3.72
N TRP A 263 7.24 15.78 3.61
CA TRP A 263 6.12 16.41 4.30
C TRP A 263 5.38 15.37 5.12
N PHE A 264 5.01 15.73 6.35
CA PHE A 264 4.41 14.83 7.32
C PHE A 264 3.13 15.48 7.86
N GLY A 265 2.01 14.77 7.77
CA GLY A 265 0.74 15.21 8.30
C GLY A 265 0.42 14.47 9.60
N GLY A 266 0.11 15.21 10.66
CA GLY A 266 -0.26 14.65 11.95
C GLY A 266 -1.52 15.26 12.55
N ALA A 267 -2.04 14.62 13.58
CA ALA A 267 -3.24 15.01 14.34
C ALA A 267 -2.93 15.15 15.84
N ASN A 268 -3.77 15.82 16.62
CA ASN A 268 -3.64 15.92 18.09
C ASN A 268 -2.27 16.48 18.60
N PRO A 269 -1.89 17.74 18.30
CA PRO A 269 -2.63 18.72 17.50
C PRO A 269 -2.43 18.50 15.98
N SER A 270 -3.40 18.98 15.19
CA SER A 270 -3.28 18.91 13.73
C SER A 270 -2.12 19.77 13.25
N GLY A 271 -1.30 19.22 12.35
CA GLY A 271 -0.19 19.97 11.78
C GLY A 271 0.42 19.29 10.57
N VAL A 272 1.01 20.12 9.71
CA VAL A 272 1.82 19.68 8.58
C VAL A 272 3.26 20.13 8.81
N TYR A 273 4.18 19.18 8.78
CA TYR A 273 5.58 19.39 9.09
C TYR A 273 6.45 19.13 7.87
N LYS A 274 7.49 19.93 7.69
CA LYS A 274 8.55 19.69 6.70
C LYS A 274 9.81 19.19 7.41
N PHE A 275 10.43 18.14 6.87
CA PHE A 275 11.71 17.66 7.39
C PHE A 275 12.89 18.33 6.68
N ASN A 276 13.81 18.92 7.45
CA ASN A 276 14.95 19.68 6.93
C ASN A 276 16.27 18.86 6.86
N GLY A 277 16.22 17.56 7.18
CA GLY A 277 17.38 16.68 7.26
C GLY A 277 17.75 16.28 8.69
N HIS A 278 17.37 17.10 9.69
CA HIS A 278 17.68 16.86 11.10
C HIS A 278 16.47 16.98 12.02
N SER A 279 15.56 17.92 11.74
CA SER A 279 14.38 18.22 12.54
C SER A 279 13.16 18.51 11.66
N PHE A 280 12.01 18.64 12.33
CA PHE A 280 10.72 18.96 11.74
C PHE A 280 10.38 20.42 12.00
N GLU A 281 9.87 21.08 10.98
CA GLU A 281 9.37 22.45 11.06
C GLU A 281 7.88 22.46 10.71
N ARG A 282 7.04 22.95 11.62
CA ARG A 282 5.60 23.10 11.35
C ARG A 282 5.38 24.20 10.30
N LYS A 283 4.56 23.89 9.29
CA LYS A 283 4.22 24.80 8.19
C LYS A 283 2.75 25.21 8.21
N TYR A 284 1.87 24.35 8.72
CA TYR A 284 0.43 24.59 8.84
C TYR A 284 -0.12 23.97 10.12
#